data_AF-A0A1Y2GWH4-F1
#
_entry.id   AF-A0A1Y2GWH4-F1
#
_cell.length_a   1.000
_cell.length_b   1.000
_cell.length_c   1.000
_cell.angle_alpha   90.00
_cell.angle_beta   90.00
_cell.angle_gamma   90.00
#
_symmetry.space_group_name_H-M   'P 1'
#
loop_
_entity.id
_entity.type
_entity.pdbx_description
1 polymer ?
#
loop_
_entity_poly.entity_id
_entity_poly.type
_entity_poly.pdbx_seq_one_letter_code
_entity_poly.pdbx_strand_id
1 'polypeptide(L)'
;MNNSNAGSKSRLPVVSWLRRTEYISSETPTGAGKGAYKDTIKKKKVEVDSSREGQIRAIEKTFERFYRKSSSGSSTPLSEEEFLANLKHPTKPGITAVESLPIFPDFTIWGNDYTLVTFDVDPEMTNDRPVQIQDEGSSANRAQRSSNALIKPMHNANDPETWLAYYLPDIETAREINHRKRTRAQLEASGLHNPDDDEDDTTERVYSLQRDYTYTTIPCSYLSQLVFTFRDLPESTSGGGGQKAAFYNPMQSKLMLRKKRVNRYEDDDPPITHIDVTSRRMNSDELAAKRDALEAIGL
;
A
#
# COMPACT_ATOMS: atom_id res chain seq x y z
N MET A 1 64.61 -5.91 21.08
CA MET A 1 64.43 -4.78 20.13
C MET A 1 63.63 -5.29 18.94
N ASN A 2 62.43 -4.74 18.77
CA ASN A 2 61.47 -5.06 17.71
C ASN A 2 62.02 -4.68 16.32
N ASN A 3 61.70 -5.45 15.28
CA ASN A 3 61.01 -4.86 14.13
C ASN A 3 60.31 -5.92 13.26
N SER A 4 58.98 -5.96 13.34
CA SER A 4 58.08 -6.70 12.46
C SER A 4 57.86 -5.92 11.17
N ASN A 5 58.36 -6.45 10.05
CA ASN A 5 58.17 -5.85 8.73
C ASN A 5 56.74 -6.15 8.22
N ALA A 6 55.81 -5.24 8.51
CA ALA A 6 54.47 -5.26 7.96
C ALA A 6 54.52 -4.75 6.50
N GLY A 7 54.38 -5.68 5.54
CA GLY A 7 54.26 -5.35 4.13
C GLY A 7 53.00 -4.51 3.88
N SER A 8 53.18 -3.20 3.72
CA SER A 8 52.14 -2.27 3.31
C SER A 8 51.72 -2.58 1.87
N LYS A 9 50.55 -3.20 1.70
CA LYS A 9 49.91 -3.31 0.38
C LYS A 9 49.59 -1.89 -0.11
N SER A 10 50.38 -1.38 -1.04
CA SER A 10 50.16 -0.07 -1.66
C SER A 10 48.79 -0.07 -2.35
N ARG A 11 47.85 0.73 -1.85
CA ARG A 11 46.60 1.02 -2.56
C ARG A 11 46.97 1.87 -3.78
N LEU A 12 46.90 1.26 -4.97
CA LEU A 12 47.13 1.99 -6.22
C LEU A 12 46.17 3.20 -6.29
N PRO A 13 46.65 4.36 -6.77
CA PRO A 13 45.84 5.57 -6.85
C PRO A 13 44.60 5.31 -7.73
N VAL A 14 43.42 5.62 -7.19
CA VAL A 14 42.16 5.48 -7.91
C VAL A 14 42.03 6.65 -8.87
N VAL A 15 42.36 6.39 -10.13
CA VAL A 15 42.27 7.35 -11.23
C VAL A 15 40.90 7.24 -11.87
N SER A 16 40.06 8.29 -11.73
CA SER A 16 38.64 8.29 -12.11
C SER A 16 38.36 8.04 -13.60
N TRP A 17 39.34 8.32 -14.48
CA TRP A 17 39.24 8.09 -15.92
C TRP A 17 39.78 6.72 -16.37
N LEU A 18 40.54 6.04 -15.52
CA LEU A 18 41.12 4.74 -15.85
C LEU A 18 40.16 3.64 -15.38
N ARG A 19 39.39 3.09 -16.32
CA ARG A 19 38.52 1.93 -16.03
C ARG A 19 39.37 0.67 -15.86
N ARG A 20 39.00 -0.16 -14.88
CA ARG A 20 39.58 -1.51 -14.74
C ARG A 20 39.15 -2.34 -15.95
N THR A 21 40.09 -3.08 -16.54
CA THR A 21 39.79 -4.03 -17.62
C THR A 21 39.02 -5.21 -17.02
N GLU A 22 37.76 -5.38 -17.41
CA GLU A 22 37.00 -6.59 -17.10
C GLU A 22 37.36 -7.68 -18.11
N TYR A 23 37.71 -8.86 -17.61
CA TYR A 23 37.85 -10.05 -18.47
C TYR A 23 36.45 -10.59 -18.77
N ILE A 24 36.20 -11.00 -20.01
CA ILE A 24 34.94 -11.60 -20.45
C ILE A 24 34.69 -12.85 -19.60
N SER A 25 33.79 -12.77 -18.62
CA SER A 25 33.32 -13.94 -17.88
C SER A 25 32.30 -14.68 -18.73
N SER A 26 32.19 -16.00 -18.56
CA SER A 26 31.18 -16.82 -19.24
C SER A 26 29.72 -16.48 -18.88
N GLU A 27 29.52 -15.51 -17.98
CA GLU A 27 28.21 -14.98 -17.57
C GLU A 27 27.93 -13.59 -18.18
N THR A 28 28.69 -13.14 -19.18
CA THR A 28 28.29 -11.95 -19.94
C THR A 28 26.95 -12.19 -20.61
N PRO A 29 25.92 -11.33 -20.40
CA PRO A 29 24.66 -11.42 -21.10
C PRO A 29 24.94 -11.07 -22.56
N THR A 30 25.10 -12.09 -23.41
CA THR A 30 25.16 -11.90 -24.84
C THR A 30 23.83 -11.31 -25.30
N GLY A 31 23.87 -10.05 -25.74
CA GLY A 31 22.84 -9.49 -26.60
C GLY A 31 22.12 -8.29 -26.00
N ALA A 32 22.42 -7.13 -26.57
CA ALA A 32 21.58 -5.94 -26.52
C ALA A 32 20.14 -6.29 -26.95
N GLY A 33 19.22 -6.23 -25.99
CA GLY A 33 17.80 -6.46 -26.22
C GLY A 33 17.10 -6.57 -24.87
N LYS A 34 16.30 -5.55 -24.53
CA LYS A 34 15.42 -5.57 -23.36
C LYS A 34 14.60 -6.87 -23.38
N GLY A 35 14.70 -7.66 -22.32
CA GLY A 35 13.75 -8.73 -22.02
C GLY A 35 14.16 -10.14 -22.40
N ALA A 36 15.21 -10.69 -21.77
CA ALA A 36 15.33 -12.14 -21.59
C ALA A 36 16.37 -12.48 -20.50
N TYR A 37 16.10 -12.16 -19.24
CA TYR A 37 16.53 -13.06 -18.18
C TYR A 37 15.71 -14.35 -18.36
N LYS A 38 16.15 -15.23 -19.26
CA LYS A 38 15.76 -16.63 -19.18
C LYS A 38 16.45 -17.15 -17.93
N ASP A 39 15.71 -17.15 -16.83
CA ASP A 39 15.96 -17.98 -15.66
C ASP A 39 16.24 -19.41 -16.16
N THR A 40 17.51 -19.74 -16.38
CA THR A 40 17.98 -21.12 -16.60
C THR A 40 18.15 -21.85 -15.27
N ILE A 41 17.44 -21.41 -14.23
CA ILE A 41 16.96 -22.35 -13.22
C ILE A 41 16.12 -23.33 -14.01
N LYS A 42 16.67 -24.52 -14.27
CA LYS A 42 15.88 -25.68 -14.68
C LYS A 42 14.79 -25.80 -13.61
N LYS A 43 13.64 -25.17 -13.84
CA LYS A 43 12.44 -25.38 -13.05
C LYS A 43 12.16 -26.85 -13.28
N LYS A 44 12.66 -27.71 -12.38
CA LYS A 44 12.16 -29.07 -12.27
C LYS A 44 10.66 -28.86 -12.30
N LYS A 45 9.98 -29.42 -13.31
CA LYS A 45 8.53 -29.54 -13.27
C LYS A 45 8.27 -30.39 -12.02
N VAL A 46 8.14 -29.72 -10.89
CA VAL A 46 7.65 -30.34 -9.68
C VAL A 46 6.23 -30.70 -10.06
N GLU A 47 5.97 -31.98 -10.17
CA GLU A 47 4.63 -32.51 -10.36
C GLU A 47 3.82 -32.03 -9.16
N VAL A 48 2.96 -31.04 -9.38
CA VAL A 48 2.15 -30.45 -8.31
C VAL A 48 0.97 -31.39 -8.10
N ASP A 49 0.97 -32.04 -6.95
CA ASP A 49 -0.18 -32.82 -6.49
C ASP A 49 -1.37 -31.86 -6.28
N SER A 50 -2.29 -31.86 -7.24
CA SER A 50 -3.48 -31.01 -7.23
C SER A 50 -4.64 -31.60 -6.41
N SER A 51 -4.47 -32.77 -5.78
CA SER A 51 -5.45 -33.32 -4.84
C SER A 51 -5.65 -32.38 -3.65
N ARG A 52 -6.79 -32.51 -2.97
CA ARG A 52 -7.09 -31.70 -1.77
C ARG A 52 -6.02 -31.90 -0.71
N GLU A 53 -5.59 -33.14 -0.49
CA GLU A 53 -4.54 -33.52 0.45
C GLU A 53 -3.19 -32.95 0.03
N GLY A 54 -2.88 -32.97 -1.27
CA GLY A 54 -1.71 -32.31 -1.86
C GLY A 54 -1.67 -30.81 -1.58
N GLN A 55 -2.81 -30.13 -1.78
CA GLN A 55 -2.96 -28.70 -1.53
C GLN A 55 -2.81 -28.36 -0.05
N ILE A 56 -3.45 -29.09 0.86
CA ILE A 56 -3.32 -28.89 2.31
C ILE A 56 -1.85 -29.02 2.73
N ARG A 57 -1.17 -30.10 2.30
CA ARG A 57 0.26 -30.30 2.60
C ARG A 57 1.13 -29.18 2.03
N ALA A 58 0.82 -28.69 0.83
CA ALA A 58 1.56 -27.59 0.21
C ALA A 58 1.38 -26.29 1.01
N ILE A 59 0.17 -26.00 1.50
CA ILE A 59 -0.13 -24.85 2.35
C ILE A 59 0.62 -24.97 3.68
N GLU A 60 0.47 -26.09 4.40
CA GLU A 60 1.13 -26.33 5.68
C GLU A 60 2.66 -26.18 5.57
N LYS A 61 3.25 -26.69 4.49
CA LYS A 61 4.68 -26.55 4.20
C LYS A 61 5.14 -25.09 4.10
N THR A 62 4.28 -24.16 3.68
CA THR A 62 4.63 -22.73 3.67
C THR A 62 4.77 -22.15 5.08
N PHE A 63 4.05 -22.71 6.06
CA PHE A 63 4.09 -22.31 7.46
C PHE A 63 5.23 -22.99 8.23
N GLU A 64 5.63 -24.21 7.85
CA GLU A 64 6.69 -24.96 8.55
C GLU A 64 7.99 -24.19 8.76
N ARG A 65 8.34 -23.27 7.85
CA ARG A 65 9.56 -22.44 7.95
C ARG A 65 9.61 -21.54 9.19
N PHE A 66 8.46 -21.29 9.82
CA PHE A 66 8.32 -20.43 11.00
C PHE A 66 8.31 -21.22 12.31
N TYR A 67 8.27 -22.56 12.24
CA TYR A 67 8.18 -23.43 13.41
C TYR A 67 9.39 -24.34 13.52
N ARG A 68 9.86 -24.54 14.75
CA ARG A 68 10.79 -25.62 15.08
C ARG A 68 10.00 -26.92 15.25
N LYS A 69 10.40 -27.97 14.53
CA LYS A 69 9.91 -29.34 14.77
C LYS A 69 10.73 -29.97 15.90
N SER A 70 10.09 -30.23 17.05
CA SER A 70 10.69 -31.04 18.12
C SER A 70 10.72 -32.52 17.72
N SER A 71 11.69 -33.28 18.23
CA SER A 71 11.76 -34.75 18.08
C SER A 71 10.53 -35.45 18.65
N SER A 72 9.78 -34.80 19.54
CA SER A 72 8.50 -35.26 20.10
C SER A 72 7.29 -34.98 19.20
N GLY A 73 7.47 -34.37 18.02
CA GLY A 73 6.38 -33.99 17.10
C GLY A 73 5.68 -32.68 17.45
N SER A 74 6.06 -31.99 18.52
CA SER A 74 5.53 -30.67 18.87
C SER A 74 6.19 -29.57 18.03
N SER A 75 5.38 -28.71 17.40
CA SER A 75 5.83 -27.54 16.64
C SER A 75 5.75 -26.27 17.48
N THR A 76 6.90 -25.68 17.79
CA THR A 76 6.99 -24.41 18.54
C THR A 76 7.38 -23.28 17.59
N PRO A 77 6.76 -22.08 17.66
CA PRO A 77 7.20 -20.92 16.88
C PRO A 77 8.68 -20.60 17.13
N LEU A 78 9.41 -20.23 16.08
CA LEU A 78 10.77 -19.70 16.22
C LEU A 78 10.73 -18.31 16.85
N SER A 79 11.76 -17.96 17.63
CA SER A 79 11.99 -16.55 17.96
C SER A 79 12.40 -15.78 16.69
N GLU A 80 12.22 -14.46 16.68
CA GLU A 80 12.61 -13.64 15.53
C GLU A 80 14.11 -13.78 15.20
N GLU A 81 14.97 -13.79 16.23
CA GLU A 81 16.41 -14.00 16.07
C GLU A 81 16.75 -15.34 15.39
N GLU A 82 16.08 -16.41 15.80
CA GLU A 82 16.26 -17.73 15.21
C GLU A 82 15.74 -17.80 13.78
N PHE A 83 14.60 -17.14 13.50
CA PHE A 83 14.06 -17.06 12.16
C PHE A 83 15.01 -16.30 11.22
N LEU A 84 15.50 -15.13 11.63
CA LEU A 84 16.42 -14.31 10.85
C LEU A 84 17.76 -15.02 10.57
N ALA A 85 18.30 -15.74 11.56
CA ALA A 85 19.54 -16.51 11.40
C ALA A 85 19.42 -17.66 10.37
N ASN A 86 18.22 -18.21 10.20
CA ASN A 86 17.96 -19.31 9.26
C ASN A 86 17.66 -18.83 7.83
N LEU A 87 17.40 -17.54 7.62
CA LEU A 87 17.13 -16.99 6.29
C LEU A 87 18.41 -16.86 5.45
N LYS A 88 18.33 -17.33 4.20
CA LYS A 88 19.40 -17.20 3.20
C LYS A 88 18.84 -16.55 1.95
N HIS A 89 19.52 -15.52 1.45
CA HIS A 89 19.09 -14.88 0.21
C HIS A 89 19.27 -15.85 -0.98
N PRO A 90 18.26 -16.03 -1.85
CA PRO A 90 18.27 -17.05 -2.91
C PRO A 90 19.46 -16.99 -3.86
N THR A 91 19.95 -15.78 -4.15
CA THR A 91 21.01 -15.53 -5.16
C THR A 91 22.31 -15.00 -4.57
N LYS A 92 22.33 -14.60 -3.30
CA LYS A 92 23.43 -13.83 -2.68
C LYS A 92 23.69 -14.31 -1.26
N PRO A 93 24.40 -15.43 -1.07
CA PRO A 93 24.52 -16.06 0.25
C PRO A 93 25.27 -15.21 1.30
N GLY A 94 25.97 -14.14 0.89
CA GLY A 94 26.73 -13.27 1.78
C GLY A 94 25.92 -12.16 2.46
N ILE A 95 24.60 -12.11 2.29
CA ILE A 95 23.75 -11.12 2.98
C ILE A 95 22.84 -11.80 4.01
N THR A 96 22.58 -11.10 5.10
CA THR A 96 21.77 -11.56 6.23
C THR A 96 20.52 -10.70 6.37
N ALA A 97 19.40 -11.31 6.78
CA ALA A 97 18.18 -10.58 7.11
C ALA A 97 18.36 -9.79 8.41
N VAL A 98 17.81 -8.58 8.48
CA VAL A 98 17.95 -7.66 9.64
C VAL A 98 16.68 -7.64 10.48
N GLU A 99 15.52 -7.62 9.83
CA GLU A 99 14.22 -7.56 10.48
C GLU A 99 13.20 -8.39 9.70
N SER A 100 12.16 -8.86 10.39
CA SER A 100 11.04 -9.57 9.77
C SER A 100 9.72 -8.94 10.17
N LEU A 101 8.87 -8.65 9.18
CA LEU A 101 7.53 -8.10 9.41
C LEU A 101 6.51 -9.22 9.18
N PRO A 102 5.87 -9.75 10.24
CA PRO A 102 4.78 -10.70 10.06
C PRO A 102 3.59 -10.03 9.37
N ILE A 103 2.89 -10.80 8.54
CA ILE A 103 1.74 -10.34 7.77
C ILE A 103 0.48 -10.99 8.35
N PHE A 104 -0.48 -10.16 8.75
CA PHE A 104 -1.77 -10.59 9.29
C PHE A 104 -2.93 -9.99 8.51
N PRO A 105 -4.10 -10.62 8.46
CA PRO A 105 -5.33 -9.96 7.99
C PRO A 105 -5.73 -8.79 8.91
N ASP A 106 -6.21 -7.68 8.33
CA ASP A 106 -6.65 -6.49 9.08
C ASP A 106 -8.14 -6.55 9.46
N PHE A 107 -8.47 -7.21 10.57
CA PHE A 107 -9.86 -7.38 11.01
C PHE A 107 -10.56 -6.06 11.39
N THR A 108 -9.81 -5.00 11.72
CA THR A 108 -10.39 -3.71 12.11
C THR A 108 -11.10 -3.02 10.93
N ILE A 109 -10.53 -3.16 9.73
CA ILE A 109 -11.00 -2.53 8.51
C ILE A 109 -11.55 -3.54 7.49
N TRP A 110 -11.64 -4.82 7.85
CA TRP A 110 -12.05 -5.88 6.91
C TRP A 110 -13.46 -5.68 6.35
N GLY A 111 -14.37 -5.11 7.14
CA GLY A 111 -15.72 -4.79 6.70
C GLY A 111 -15.82 -3.58 5.76
N ASN A 112 -14.70 -2.95 5.37
CA ASN A 112 -14.68 -1.84 4.42
C ASN A 112 -14.27 -2.34 3.03
N ASP A 113 -14.95 -1.81 2.01
CA ASP A 113 -14.65 -2.08 0.61
C ASP A 113 -13.61 -1.09 0.07
N TYR A 114 -12.46 -1.62 -0.35
CA TYR A 114 -11.37 -0.82 -0.91
C TYR A 114 -11.28 -0.94 -2.43
N THR A 115 -11.18 0.21 -3.09
CA THR A 115 -11.03 0.32 -4.55
C THR A 115 -9.77 1.11 -4.91
N LEU A 116 -8.95 0.57 -5.82
CA LEU A 116 -7.75 1.26 -6.29
C LEU A 116 -8.14 2.23 -7.40
N VAL A 117 -8.05 3.52 -7.15
CA VAL A 117 -8.31 4.53 -8.18
C VAL A 117 -7.00 4.99 -8.80
N THR A 118 -6.89 4.91 -10.12
CA THR A 118 -5.73 5.39 -10.88
C THR A 118 -6.18 6.48 -11.85
N PHE A 119 -5.51 7.63 -11.81
CA PHE A 119 -5.72 8.73 -12.75
C PHE A 119 -4.73 8.61 -13.93
N ASP A 120 -5.20 8.90 -15.15
CA ASP A 120 -4.36 8.94 -16.35
C ASP A 120 -3.36 10.12 -16.35
N VAL A 121 -3.76 11.24 -15.74
CA VAL A 121 -2.97 12.46 -15.56
C VAL A 121 -3.13 12.92 -14.10
N ASP A 122 -2.16 13.67 -13.58
CA ASP A 122 -2.28 14.30 -12.26
C ASP A 122 -3.60 15.10 -12.17
N PRO A 123 -4.51 14.74 -11.24
CA PRO A 123 -5.82 15.36 -11.14
C PRO A 123 -5.77 16.83 -10.74
N GLU A 124 -4.68 17.31 -10.14
CA GLU A 124 -4.47 18.71 -9.77
C GLU A 124 -3.70 19.52 -10.85
N MET A 125 -3.13 18.88 -11.88
CA MET A 125 -2.42 19.60 -12.95
C MET A 125 -3.39 20.40 -13.84
N THR A 126 -3.51 21.72 -13.63
CA THR A 126 -4.28 22.59 -14.53
C THR A 126 -3.53 22.81 -15.84
N ASN A 127 -4.21 22.63 -16.98
CA ASN A 127 -3.64 22.85 -18.33
C ASN A 127 -3.12 24.30 -18.56
N ASP A 128 -3.49 25.25 -17.70
CA ASP A 128 -3.17 26.68 -17.84
C ASP A 128 -1.94 27.14 -17.05
N ARG A 129 -1.25 26.25 -16.32
CA ARG A 129 -0.04 26.63 -15.56
C ARG A 129 1.21 26.02 -16.19
N PRO A 130 2.20 26.83 -16.62
CA PRO A 130 3.46 26.29 -17.09
C PRO A 130 4.13 25.49 -15.97
N VAL A 131 4.72 24.35 -16.34
CA VAL A 131 5.40 23.38 -15.45
C VAL A 131 6.44 24.01 -14.51
N GLN A 132 6.89 25.23 -14.82
CA GLN A 132 7.96 25.94 -14.13
C GLN A 132 7.54 26.65 -12.83
N ILE A 133 6.24 26.74 -12.52
CA ILE A 133 5.72 27.30 -11.24
C ILE A 133 4.97 26.19 -10.46
N GLN A 134 5.64 25.08 -10.22
CA GLN A 134 5.22 24.12 -9.19
C GLN A 134 6.22 24.26 -8.04
N ASP A 135 5.97 25.21 -7.14
CA ASP A 135 6.76 25.39 -5.92
C ASP A 135 6.86 24.07 -5.15
N GLU A 136 8.02 23.72 -4.62
CA GLU A 136 8.21 22.46 -3.88
C GLU A 136 7.31 22.35 -2.63
N GLY A 137 6.87 23.49 -2.07
CA GLY A 137 5.83 23.54 -1.02
C GLY A 137 4.43 23.13 -1.50
N SER A 138 4.19 23.13 -2.81
CA SER A 138 2.95 22.66 -3.44
C SER A 138 2.79 21.15 -3.29
N SER A 139 3.86 20.35 -3.33
CA SER A 139 3.73 18.88 -3.31
C SER A 139 3.18 18.34 -1.99
N ALA A 140 3.64 18.89 -0.86
CA ALA A 140 3.13 18.50 0.46
C ALA A 140 1.67 18.95 0.64
N ASN A 141 1.32 20.13 0.16
CA ASN A 141 -0.05 20.63 0.20
C ASN A 141 -0.99 19.79 -0.70
N ARG A 142 -0.55 19.44 -1.91
CA ARG A 142 -1.27 18.50 -2.80
C ARG A 142 -1.53 17.17 -2.11
N ALA A 143 -0.50 16.57 -1.51
CA ALA A 143 -0.65 15.31 -0.79
C ALA A 143 -1.68 15.41 0.36
N GLN A 144 -1.66 16.51 1.12
CA GLN A 144 -2.62 16.75 2.21
C GLN A 144 -4.06 16.91 1.72
N ARG A 145 -4.28 17.58 0.59
CA ARG A 145 -5.61 17.75 -0.01
C ARG A 145 -6.10 16.45 -0.65
N SER A 146 -5.26 15.84 -1.48
CA SER A 146 -5.53 14.58 -2.18
C SER A 146 -5.84 13.42 -1.23
N SER A 147 -5.24 13.37 -0.04
CA SER A 147 -5.54 12.34 0.97
C SER A 147 -6.96 12.44 1.55
N ASN A 148 -7.64 13.56 1.33
CA ASN A 148 -9.01 13.82 1.77
C ASN A 148 -9.96 14.05 0.60
N ALA A 149 -9.56 13.73 -0.63
CA ALA A 149 -10.38 13.93 -1.80
C ALA A 149 -11.67 13.08 -1.78
N LEU A 150 -12.72 13.60 -2.41
CA LEU A 150 -13.98 12.88 -2.59
C LEU A 150 -14.18 12.53 -4.06
N ILE A 151 -14.62 11.30 -4.30
CA ILE A 151 -15.01 10.82 -5.63
C ILE A 151 -16.49 10.46 -5.55
N LYS A 152 -17.31 11.17 -6.32
CA LYS A 152 -18.76 11.00 -6.31
C LYS A 152 -19.26 10.53 -7.69
N PRO A 153 -20.06 9.45 -7.77
CA PRO A 153 -20.77 9.11 -8.99
C PRO A 153 -21.84 10.15 -9.30
N MET A 154 -21.83 10.60 -10.55
CA MET A 154 -22.74 11.59 -11.11
C MET A 154 -23.40 10.98 -12.33
N HIS A 155 -24.68 11.28 -12.50
CA HIS A 155 -25.45 10.94 -13.69
C HIS A 155 -26.30 12.16 -14.06
N ASN A 156 -26.61 12.30 -15.34
CA ASN A 156 -27.63 13.24 -15.78
C ASN A 156 -28.98 12.50 -15.77
N ALA A 157 -30.10 13.18 -15.54
CA ALA A 157 -31.42 12.58 -15.71
C ALA A 157 -31.69 12.24 -17.19
N ASN A 158 -31.09 12.98 -18.10
CA ASN A 158 -31.31 12.87 -19.55
C ASN A 158 -30.31 11.95 -20.26
N ASP A 159 -29.16 11.63 -19.63
CA ASP A 159 -28.09 10.82 -20.22
C ASP A 159 -27.85 9.56 -19.37
N PRO A 160 -27.87 8.35 -19.97
CA PRO A 160 -27.50 7.13 -19.26
C PRO A 160 -26.01 7.05 -18.88
N GLU A 161 -25.13 7.93 -19.38
CA GLU A 161 -23.71 7.92 -19.02
C GLU A 161 -23.47 8.41 -17.59
N THR A 162 -22.93 7.52 -16.75
CA THR A 162 -22.44 7.86 -15.41
C THR A 162 -20.97 8.26 -15.47
N TRP A 163 -20.58 9.29 -14.73
CA TRP A 163 -19.19 9.70 -14.56
C TRP A 163 -18.84 9.88 -13.09
N LEU A 164 -17.55 10.06 -12.81
CA LEU A 164 -17.04 10.31 -11.47
C LEU A 164 -16.55 11.76 -11.38
N ALA A 165 -17.11 12.52 -10.44
CA ALA A 165 -16.68 13.87 -10.12
C ALA A 165 -15.67 13.83 -8.97
N TYR A 166 -14.52 14.49 -9.17
CA TYR A 166 -13.42 14.57 -8.20
C TYR A 166 -13.42 15.93 -7.50
N TYR A 167 -13.63 15.91 -6.20
CA TYR A 167 -13.69 17.10 -5.36
C TYR A 167 -12.51 17.15 -4.40
N LEU A 168 -11.97 18.35 -4.18
CA LEU A 168 -10.89 18.60 -3.23
C LEU A 168 -11.31 19.62 -2.17
N PRO A 169 -10.90 19.41 -0.92
CA PRO A 169 -11.03 20.43 0.11
C PRO A 169 -10.01 21.56 -0.15
N ASP A 170 -10.22 22.69 0.51
CA ASP A 170 -9.16 23.68 0.64
C ASP A 170 -8.00 23.15 1.51
N ILE A 171 -6.82 23.77 1.38
CA ILE A 171 -5.63 23.36 2.13
C ILE A 171 -5.81 23.52 3.64
N GLU A 172 -6.52 24.53 4.11
CA GLU A 172 -6.75 24.75 5.55
C GLU A 172 -7.64 23.64 6.12
N THR A 173 -8.76 23.36 5.45
CA THR A 173 -9.67 22.26 5.78
C THR A 173 -8.97 20.91 5.73
N ALA A 174 -8.12 20.67 4.72
CA ALA A 174 -7.34 19.43 4.62
C ALA A 174 -6.36 19.24 5.79
N ARG A 175 -5.71 20.32 6.23
CA ARG A 175 -4.79 20.30 7.37
C ARG A 175 -5.51 20.00 8.68
N GLU A 176 -6.67 20.63 8.90
CA GLU A 176 -7.52 20.38 10.05
C GLU A 176 -7.96 18.91 10.12
N ILE A 177 -8.50 18.37 9.02
CA ILE A 177 -8.90 16.95 8.93
C ILE A 177 -7.71 16.03 9.24
N ASN A 178 -6.54 16.30 8.64
CA ASN A 178 -5.35 15.46 8.84
C ASN A 178 -4.75 15.60 10.24
N HIS A 179 -4.83 16.77 10.86
CA HIS A 179 -4.43 16.97 12.25
C HIS A 179 -5.33 16.14 13.16
N ARG A 180 -6.64 16.26 12.99
CA ARG A 180 -7.63 15.53 13.75
C ARG A 180 -7.52 14.01 13.60
N LYS A 181 -7.38 13.49 12.37
CA LYS A 181 -7.17 12.05 12.12
C LYS A 181 -5.97 11.50 12.92
N ARG A 182 -4.90 12.30 13.04
CA ARG A 182 -3.71 11.95 13.84
C ARG A 182 -3.99 12.00 15.34
N THR A 183 -4.64 13.06 15.81
CA THR A 183 -5.03 13.20 17.23
C THR A 183 -5.95 12.06 17.67
N ARG A 184 -6.96 11.72 16.85
CA ARG A 184 -7.86 10.59 17.08
C ARG A 184 -7.09 9.27 17.20
N ALA A 185 -6.21 8.98 16.24
CA ALA A 185 -5.41 7.76 16.26
C ALA A 185 -4.51 7.66 17.52
N GLN A 186 -3.96 8.78 17.99
CA GLN A 186 -3.15 8.83 19.22
C GLN A 186 -4.00 8.60 20.48
N LEU A 187 -5.17 9.23 20.56
CA LEU A 187 -6.08 9.07 21.69
C LEU A 187 -6.66 7.66 21.76
N GLU A 188 -7.08 7.10 20.62
CA GLU A 188 -7.55 5.72 20.51
C GLU A 188 -6.46 4.72 20.97
N ALA A 189 -5.19 4.95 20.60
CA ALA A 189 -4.07 4.13 21.08
C ALA A 189 -3.87 4.21 22.61
N SER A 190 -4.24 5.33 23.23
CA SER A 190 -4.20 5.51 24.69
C SER A 190 -5.50 5.09 25.41
N GLY A 191 -6.54 4.68 24.67
CA GLY A 191 -7.85 4.34 25.22
C GLY A 191 -8.69 5.54 25.66
N LEU A 192 -8.34 6.76 25.23
CA LEU A 192 -9.09 7.99 25.50
C LEU A 192 -10.00 8.35 24.32
N HIS A 193 -11.13 9.00 24.62
CA HIS A 193 -12.03 9.58 23.63
C HIS A 193 -11.63 11.04 23.34
N ASN A 194 -11.74 11.45 22.08
CA ASN A 194 -11.54 12.84 21.69
C ASN A 194 -12.83 13.64 21.95
N PRO A 195 -12.82 14.65 22.84
CA PRO A 195 -14.02 15.45 23.12
C PRO A 195 -14.52 16.24 21.91
N ASP A 196 -13.64 16.55 20.95
CA ASP A 196 -13.98 17.32 19.75
C ASP A 196 -14.73 16.49 18.69
N ASP A 197 -14.84 15.16 18.88
CA ASP A 197 -15.52 14.28 17.91
C ASP A 197 -17.00 14.64 17.72
N ASP A 198 -17.67 15.19 18.74
CA ASP A 198 -19.08 15.56 18.66
C ASP A 198 -19.30 16.89 17.89
N GLU A 199 -18.35 17.82 17.95
CA GLU A 199 -18.41 19.08 17.17
C GLU A 199 -18.21 18.82 15.67
N ASP A 200 -17.39 17.83 15.33
CA ASP A 200 -17.09 17.48 13.95
C ASP A 200 -18.27 16.96 13.13
N ASP A 201 -19.19 16.26 13.77
CA ASP A 201 -20.38 15.73 13.11
C ASP A 201 -21.31 16.87 12.65
N THR A 202 -21.14 18.07 13.22
CA THR A 202 -21.89 19.28 12.85
C THR A 202 -21.11 20.24 11.94
N THR A 203 -19.80 20.02 11.78
CA THR A 203 -18.93 20.94 11.03
C THR A 203 -19.01 20.67 9.53
N GLU A 204 -19.66 21.58 8.80
CA GLU A 204 -19.73 21.58 7.34
C GLU A 204 -18.37 21.94 6.72
N ARG A 205 -17.95 21.14 5.75
CA ARG A 205 -16.68 21.34 5.03
C ARG A 205 -16.95 21.41 3.54
N VAL A 206 -16.46 22.49 2.92
CA VAL A 206 -16.64 22.76 1.50
C VAL A 206 -15.60 21.98 0.69
N TYR A 207 -16.04 21.29 -0.36
CA TYR A 207 -15.18 20.65 -1.34
C TYR A 207 -15.49 21.22 -2.73
N SER A 208 -14.46 21.72 -3.42
CA SER A 208 -14.59 22.26 -4.77
C SER A 208 -14.37 21.19 -5.82
N LEU A 209 -15.25 21.15 -6.82
CA LEU A 209 -15.10 20.32 -8.00
C LEU A 209 -13.80 20.70 -8.71
N GLN A 210 -12.95 19.70 -8.92
CA GLN A 210 -11.75 19.88 -9.74
C GLN A 210 -12.03 19.45 -11.17
N ARG A 211 -12.54 18.22 -11.35
CA ARG A 211 -12.72 17.58 -12.66
C ARG A 211 -13.74 16.45 -12.64
N ASP A 212 -14.33 16.24 -13.81
CA ASP A 212 -15.08 15.05 -14.15
C ASP A 212 -14.22 14.02 -14.90
N TYR A 213 -14.45 12.74 -14.57
CA TYR A 213 -13.75 11.61 -15.14
C TYR A 213 -14.73 10.56 -15.65
N THR A 214 -14.47 10.03 -16.84
CA THR A 214 -15.00 8.73 -17.23
C THR A 214 -14.17 7.63 -16.57
N TYR A 215 -14.76 6.47 -16.32
CA TYR A 215 -14.09 5.40 -15.59
C TYR A 215 -14.25 4.05 -16.25
N THR A 216 -13.27 3.19 -16.03
CA THR A 216 -13.35 1.75 -16.36
C THR A 216 -13.13 0.96 -15.08
N THR A 217 -14.10 0.13 -14.73
CA THR A 217 -14.03 -0.77 -13.58
C THR A 217 -13.36 -2.09 -13.97
N ILE A 218 -12.33 -2.45 -13.22
CA ILE A 218 -11.61 -3.71 -13.35
C ILE A 218 -11.83 -4.47 -12.04
N PRO A 219 -12.67 -5.52 -12.02
CA PRO A 219 -12.86 -6.33 -10.83
C PRO A 219 -11.53 -7.02 -10.47
N CYS A 220 -11.21 -7.06 -9.18
CA CYS A 220 -10.05 -7.78 -8.69
C CYS A 220 -10.51 -9.15 -8.19
N SER A 221 -9.85 -10.22 -8.66
CA SER A 221 -10.07 -11.54 -8.06
C SER A 221 -9.52 -11.55 -6.64
N TYR A 222 -10.07 -12.42 -5.78
CA TYR A 222 -9.71 -12.51 -4.37
C TYR A 222 -8.19 -12.66 -4.20
N LEU A 223 -7.60 -11.83 -3.33
CA LEU A 223 -6.17 -11.73 -3.02
C LEU A 223 -5.24 -11.37 -4.21
N SER A 224 -5.76 -10.93 -5.35
CA SER A 224 -4.91 -10.48 -6.48
C SER A 224 -4.25 -9.12 -6.24
N GLN A 225 -4.91 -8.25 -5.46
CA GLN A 225 -4.40 -6.96 -5.01
C GLN A 225 -4.69 -6.80 -3.52
N LEU A 226 -3.66 -6.42 -2.77
CA LEU A 226 -3.72 -6.27 -1.32
C LEU A 226 -3.24 -4.85 -0.96
N VAL A 227 -3.95 -4.21 -0.03
CA VAL A 227 -3.47 -3.02 0.66
C VAL A 227 -2.82 -3.46 1.96
N PHE A 228 -1.63 -2.93 2.25
CA PHE A 228 -0.93 -3.16 3.50
C PHE A 228 -0.94 -1.91 4.38
N THR A 229 -1.28 -2.10 5.64
CA THR A 229 -1.11 -1.09 6.70
C THR A 229 -0.06 -1.58 7.68
N PHE A 230 0.94 -0.76 7.98
CA PHE A 230 1.99 -1.11 8.93
C PHE A 230 1.65 -0.51 10.28
N ARG A 231 1.54 -1.35 11.32
CA ARG A 231 1.22 -0.92 12.69
C ARG A 231 2.12 -1.64 13.68
N ASP A 232 2.38 -1.02 14.81
CA ASP A 232 3.05 -1.68 15.94
C ASP A 232 2.07 -2.63 16.62
N LEU A 233 2.51 -3.85 16.94
CA LEU A 233 1.73 -4.79 17.72
C LEU A 233 1.66 -4.33 19.18
N PRO A 234 0.53 -4.59 19.86
CA PRO A 234 0.42 -4.30 21.28
C PRO A 234 1.46 -5.09 22.08
N GLU A 235 1.99 -4.50 23.15
CA GLU A 235 3.04 -5.07 23.99
C GLU A 235 2.67 -6.46 24.57
N SER A 236 1.38 -6.76 24.70
CA SER A 236 0.91 -8.09 25.15
C SER A 236 1.31 -9.23 24.20
N THR A 237 1.53 -8.92 22.92
CA THR A 237 1.84 -9.90 21.86
C THR A 237 3.33 -9.85 21.49
N SER A 238 3.95 -8.68 21.58
CA SER A 238 5.38 -8.49 21.29
C SER A 238 6.18 -8.50 22.59
N GLY A 239 6.79 -9.63 22.93
CA GLY A 239 7.51 -9.86 24.20
C GLY A 239 8.64 -8.87 24.51
N GLY A 240 8.28 -7.67 24.97
CA GLY A 240 9.20 -6.65 25.52
C GLY A 240 9.65 -5.54 24.57
N GLY A 241 9.06 -5.40 23.38
CA GLY A 241 9.33 -4.25 22.49
C GLY A 241 8.36 -4.25 21.32
N GLY A 242 7.76 -3.10 21.01
CA GLY A 242 6.73 -2.97 19.98
C GLY A 242 7.17 -3.56 18.64
N GLN A 243 6.72 -4.77 18.34
CA GLN A 243 7.06 -5.46 17.10
C GLN A 243 6.16 -4.94 15.99
N LYS A 244 6.76 -4.47 14.89
CA LYS A 244 6.01 -4.00 13.73
C LYS A 244 5.39 -5.18 12.98
N ALA A 245 4.13 -5.05 12.58
CA ALA A 245 3.45 -6.01 11.73
C ALA A 245 2.80 -5.30 10.54
N ALA A 246 2.64 -6.05 9.46
CA ALA A 246 1.90 -5.62 8.28
C ALA A 246 0.51 -6.27 8.30
N PHE A 247 -0.52 -5.45 8.12
CA PHE A 247 -1.90 -5.88 8.10
C PHE A 247 -2.44 -5.74 6.67
N TYR A 248 -2.98 -6.81 6.10
CA TYR A 248 -3.49 -6.79 4.73
C TYR A 248 -5.01 -6.73 4.67
N ASN A 249 -5.53 -6.05 3.66
CA ASN A 249 -6.94 -6.10 3.24
C ASN A 249 -7.02 -6.31 1.72
N PRO A 250 -7.81 -7.29 1.22
CA PRO A 250 -8.01 -7.49 -0.21
C PRO A 250 -8.78 -6.33 -0.87
N MET A 251 -8.26 -5.86 -2.00
CA MET A 251 -8.98 -4.90 -2.82
C MET A 251 -10.04 -5.61 -3.66
N GLN A 252 -11.23 -5.00 -3.77
CA GLN A 252 -12.34 -5.58 -4.52
C GLN A 252 -12.33 -5.15 -5.98
N SER A 253 -11.92 -3.91 -6.25
CA SER A 253 -11.92 -3.37 -7.61
C SER A 253 -10.81 -2.36 -7.84
N LYS A 254 -10.54 -2.11 -9.12
CA LYS A 254 -9.68 -1.02 -9.58
C LYS A 254 -10.47 -0.16 -10.56
N LEU A 255 -10.40 1.16 -10.39
CA LEU A 255 -10.94 2.15 -11.30
C LEU A 255 -9.81 2.82 -12.05
N MET A 256 -9.89 2.82 -13.38
CA MET A 256 -9.04 3.65 -14.23
C MET A 256 -9.84 4.87 -14.66
N LEU A 257 -9.45 6.05 -14.18
CA LEU A 257 -10.09 7.33 -14.48
C LEU A 257 -9.41 7.98 -15.68
N ARG A 258 -10.24 8.50 -16.60
CA ARG A 258 -9.80 9.33 -17.72
C ARG A 258 -10.58 10.61 -17.74
N LYS A 259 -9.92 11.72 -18.10
CA LYS A 259 -10.58 13.03 -18.15
C LYS A 259 -11.84 12.98 -19.03
N LYS A 260 -12.99 13.35 -18.46
CA LYS A 260 -14.25 13.49 -19.22
C LYS A 260 -14.10 14.67 -20.19
N ARG A 261 -14.56 14.48 -21.42
CA ARG A 261 -14.58 15.58 -22.41
C ARG A 261 -15.74 16.50 -22.09
N VAL A 262 -15.51 17.80 -22.18
CA VAL A 262 -16.56 18.82 -21.99
C VAL A 262 -17.64 18.56 -23.04
N ASN A 263 -18.87 18.32 -22.58
CA ASN A 263 -20.01 18.22 -23.48
C ASN A 263 -20.27 19.61 -24.07
N ARG A 264 -20.44 19.70 -25.39
CA ARG A 264 -20.61 20.97 -26.10
C ARG A 264 -22.05 21.47 -26.10
N TYR A 265 -22.98 20.61 -25.70
CA TYR A 265 -24.38 20.93 -25.54
C TYR A 265 -24.60 21.38 -24.10
N GLU A 266 -25.12 22.60 -23.95
CA GLU A 266 -25.45 23.19 -22.66
C GLU A 266 -26.62 22.39 -22.06
N ASP A 267 -26.38 21.77 -20.90
CA ASP A 267 -27.48 21.44 -20.00
C ASP A 267 -28.02 22.78 -19.46
N ASP A 268 -29.33 22.97 -19.43
CA ASP A 268 -29.97 24.20 -18.93
C ASP A 268 -29.67 24.46 -17.43
N ASP A 269 -29.28 23.40 -16.70
CA ASP A 269 -28.96 23.48 -15.28
C ASP A 269 -27.52 23.93 -15.04
N PRO A 270 -27.28 24.82 -14.07
CA PRO A 270 -25.94 25.25 -13.72
C PRO A 270 -25.10 24.06 -13.18
N PRO A 271 -23.82 23.95 -13.56
CA PRO A 271 -22.98 22.85 -13.11
C PRO A 271 -22.73 22.94 -11.60
N ILE A 272 -22.75 21.79 -10.93
CA ILE A 272 -22.37 21.68 -9.53
C ILE A 272 -20.87 21.99 -9.41
N THR A 273 -20.52 23.05 -8.68
CA THR A 273 -19.12 23.48 -8.51
C THR A 273 -18.56 23.12 -7.14
N HIS A 274 -19.42 22.95 -6.13
CA HIS A 274 -19.03 22.71 -4.75
C HIS A 274 -20.01 21.73 -4.10
N ILE A 275 -19.53 20.99 -3.09
CA ILE A 275 -20.35 20.18 -2.21
C ILE A 275 -19.96 20.45 -0.76
N ASP A 276 -20.96 20.54 0.11
CA ASP A 276 -20.76 20.68 1.55
C ASP A 276 -20.94 19.31 2.20
N VAL A 277 -19.97 18.91 3.01
CA VAL A 277 -19.90 17.57 3.58
C VAL A 277 -19.68 17.65 5.08
N THR A 278 -20.52 16.94 5.82
CA THR A 278 -20.38 16.72 7.26
C THR A 278 -19.90 15.30 7.54
N SER A 279 -19.14 15.15 8.63
CA SER A 279 -18.84 13.82 9.17
C SER A 279 -20.08 13.28 9.88
N ARG A 280 -20.22 11.96 9.96
CA ARG A 280 -21.16 11.34 10.89
C ARG A 280 -20.62 10.01 11.38
N ARG A 281 -21.04 9.61 12.57
CA ARG A 281 -20.85 8.23 13.05
C ARG A 281 -21.63 7.23 12.20
N MET A 282 -21.14 5.98 12.20
CA MET A 282 -21.83 4.86 11.56
C MET A 282 -23.18 4.64 12.22
N ASN A 283 -24.21 4.39 11.41
CA ASN A 283 -25.55 4.07 11.92
C ASN A 283 -25.63 2.59 12.36
N SER A 284 -26.77 2.18 12.94
CA SER A 284 -26.98 0.79 13.37
C SER A 284 -26.81 -0.22 12.25
N ASP A 285 -27.28 0.12 11.06
CA ASP A 285 -27.34 -0.77 9.91
C ASP A 285 -25.93 -0.98 9.30
N GLU A 286 -25.11 0.08 9.28
CA GLU A 286 -23.71 0.05 8.86
C GLU A 286 -22.86 -0.73 9.86
N LEU A 287 -23.12 -0.59 11.16
CA LEU A 287 -22.47 -1.40 12.19
C LEU A 287 -22.86 -2.88 12.08
N ALA A 288 -24.13 -3.17 11.79
CA ALA A 288 -24.61 -4.52 11.55
C ALA A 288 -23.95 -5.12 10.29
N ALA A 289 -23.93 -4.39 9.17
CA ALA A 289 -23.28 -4.83 7.94
C ALA A 289 -21.78 -5.08 8.15
N LYS A 290 -21.10 -4.21 8.91
CA LYS A 290 -19.70 -4.40 9.29
C LYS A 290 -19.51 -5.67 10.13
N ARG A 291 -20.41 -5.96 11.07
CA ARG A 291 -20.37 -7.18 11.87
C ARG A 291 -20.61 -8.42 11.02
N ASP A 292 -21.61 -8.40 10.15
CA ASP A 292 -21.94 -9.52 9.26
C ASP A 292 -20.78 -9.82 8.30
N ALA A 293 -20.07 -8.79 7.84
CA ALA A 293 -18.86 -8.95 7.02
C ALA A 293 -17.69 -9.61 7.78
N LEU A 294 -17.60 -9.40 9.10
CA LEU A 294 -16.63 -10.09 9.96
C LEU A 294 -17.07 -11.54 10.23
N GLU A 295 -18.36 -11.77 10.50
CA GLU A 295 -18.91 -13.11 10.72
C GLU A 295 -18.74 -13.99 9.47
N ALA A 296 -18.87 -13.41 8.27
CA ALA A 296 -18.67 -14.12 7.00
C ALA A 296 -17.25 -14.70 6.81
N ILE A 297 -16.24 -14.12 7.48
CA ILE A 297 -14.87 -14.65 7.48
C ILE A 297 -14.55 -15.51 8.72
N GLY A 298 -15.56 -15.78 9.56
CA GLY A 298 -15.45 -16.64 10.74
C GLY A 298 -14.93 -15.95 11.99
N LEU A 299 -15.18 -14.64 12.14
CA LEU A 299 -14.81 -13.82 13.30
C LEU A 299 -15.98 -13.09 13.94
#